data_AF-X1DR88-F1
#
_entry.id   AF-X1DR88-F1
#
_cell.length_a   1.000
_cell.length_b   1.000
_cell.length_c   1.000
_cell.angle_alpha   90.00
_cell.angle_beta   90.00
_cell.angle_gamma   90.00
#
_symmetry.space_group_name_H-M   'P 1'
#
loop_
_entity.id
_entity.type
_entity.pdbx_description
1 polymer ?
#
loop_
_entity_poly.entity_id
_entity_poly.type
_entity_poly.pdbx_seq_one_letter_code
_entity_poly.pdbx_strand_id
1 'polypeptide(L)'
;MPFCKIYDSTILAINQGSVRRGAASVNINIEHPDFEEWIEIREPKGDVNRQSLNLHQCAVVGDKFMRRLEGGDSKARAKWGKLLQKRKATGEPYILFKGNTNKNNPTAYKQNALKVHMTNICSEITLHTDENHSFICCLSSLNLAKYDEWKNTNIIHDSIWFLDGVLEEFIQKAKYRKGFENSVRSAEKGRALG
;
A
#
# COMPACT_ATOMS: atom_id res chain seq x y z
N MET A 1 -15.31 4.94 9.50
CA MET A 1 -14.86 6.35 9.42
C MET A 1 -14.08 6.89 10.64
N PRO A 2 -14.57 6.80 11.89
CA PRO A 2 -13.86 7.30 13.07
C PRO A 2 -12.43 6.74 13.24
N PHE A 3 -12.18 5.48 12.88
CA PHE A 3 -10.84 4.89 12.93
C PHE A 3 -9.82 5.59 12.03
N CYS A 4 -10.23 6.13 10.87
CA CYS A 4 -9.34 6.90 10.02
C CYS A 4 -8.85 8.16 10.75
N LYS A 5 -9.69 8.79 11.57
CA LYS A 5 -9.30 9.97 12.34
C LYS A 5 -8.21 9.69 13.38
N ILE A 6 -8.22 8.48 13.94
CA ILE A 6 -7.17 8.02 14.87
C ILE A 6 -5.83 8.00 14.13
N TYR A 7 -5.76 7.34 12.96
CA TYR A 7 -4.53 7.30 12.16
C TYR A 7 -4.08 8.67 11.65
N ASP A 8 -5.02 9.53 11.22
CA ASP A 8 -4.74 10.92 10.84
C ASP A 8 -4.07 11.70 11.98
N SER A 9 -4.57 11.52 13.20
CA SER A 9 -4.01 12.16 14.40
C SER A 9 -2.66 11.55 14.80
N THR A 10 -2.50 10.23 14.66
CA THR A 10 -1.22 9.54 14.93
C THR A 10 -0.11 10.02 13.99
N ILE A 11 -0.41 10.23 12.71
CA ILE A 11 0.53 10.79 11.72
C ILE A 11 1.04 12.17 12.13
N LEU A 12 0.16 13.00 12.70
CA LEU A 12 0.50 14.31 13.21
C LEU A 12 1.35 14.26 14.49
N ALA A 13 1.06 13.28 15.35
CA ALA A 13 1.73 13.14 16.64
C ALA A 13 3.15 12.55 16.53
N ILE A 14 3.46 11.83 15.44
CA ILE A 14 4.70 11.07 15.29
C ILE A 14 5.47 11.50 14.05
N ASN A 15 6.72 11.94 14.23
CA ASN A 15 7.66 12.25 13.15
C ASN A 15 8.56 11.05 12.83
N GLN A 16 8.79 10.80 11.54
CA GLN A 16 9.73 9.80 11.06
C GLN A 16 11.17 10.33 11.22
N GLY A 17 11.92 9.71 12.14
CA GLY A 17 13.36 9.97 12.32
C GLY A 17 13.70 11.43 12.67
N SER A 18 12.79 12.14 13.33
CA SER A 18 12.90 13.56 13.72
C SER A 18 12.92 14.59 12.58
N VAL A 19 12.90 14.19 11.30
CA VAL A 19 13.04 15.11 10.14
C VAL A 19 11.85 15.11 9.18
N ARG A 20 11.08 14.03 9.08
CA ARG A 20 9.94 13.95 8.15
C ARG A 20 8.65 13.71 8.90
N ARG A 21 7.58 14.37 8.44
CA ARG A 21 6.23 14.10 8.94
C ARG A 21 5.86 12.64 8.64
N GLY A 22 5.15 11.99 9.56
CA GLY A 22 4.56 10.69 9.30
C GLY A 22 3.67 10.72 8.06
N ALA A 23 3.49 9.58 7.41
CA ALA A 23 2.57 9.44 6.30
C ALA A 23 2.01 8.02 6.29
N ALA A 24 0.71 7.88 6.08
CA ALA A 24 0.06 6.57 5.91
C ALA A 24 -1.00 6.64 4.81
N SER A 25 -1.28 5.49 4.20
CA SER A 25 -2.34 5.33 3.22
C SER A 25 -3.37 4.31 3.71
N VAL A 26 -4.64 4.70 3.71
CA VAL A 26 -5.75 3.81 4.03
C VAL A 26 -6.29 3.22 2.73
N ASN A 27 -6.37 1.88 2.68
CA ASN A 27 -6.86 1.15 1.52
C ASN A 27 -8.28 0.64 1.81
N ILE A 28 -9.27 1.00 0.97
CA ILE A 28 -10.65 0.52 1.11
C ILE A 28 -11.16 -0.04 -0.21
N ASN A 29 -11.88 -1.16 -0.16
CA ASN A 29 -12.56 -1.72 -1.32
C ASN A 29 -13.68 -0.79 -1.78
N ILE A 30 -13.76 -0.50 -3.09
CA ILE A 30 -14.81 0.35 -3.68
C ILE A 30 -16.25 -0.14 -3.39
N GLU A 31 -16.39 -1.44 -3.13
CA GLU A 31 -17.66 -2.06 -2.76
C GLU A 31 -17.99 -1.94 -1.26
N HIS A 32 -17.10 -1.39 -0.43
CA HIS A 32 -17.33 -1.20 1.00
C HIS A 32 -18.52 -0.25 1.24
N PRO A 33 -19.38 -0.49 2.26
CA PRO A 33 -20.50 0.38 2.60
C PRO A 33 -20.08 1.84 2.82
N ASP A 34 -19.00 2.06 3.57
CA ASP A 34 -18.48 3.41 3.89
C ASP A 34 -17.71 4.09 2.74
N PHE A 35 -17.57 3.47 1.55
CA PHE A 35 -16.69 4.01 0.50
C PHE A 35 -17.05 5.45 0.09
N GLU A 36 -18.35 5.74 -0.02
CA GLU A 36 -18.81 7.06 -0.48
C GLU A 36 -18.59 8.17 0.54
N GLU A 37 -18.57 7.83 1.82
CA GLU A 37 -18.19 8.76 2.89
C GLU A 37 -16.66 8.87 2.97
N TRP A 38 -15.97 7.72 2.93
CA TRP A 38 -14.52 7.65 3.00
C TRP A 38 -13.85 8.49 1.92
N ILE A 39 -14.37 8.50 0.69
CA ILE A 39 -13.74 9.28 -0.40
C ILE A 39 -13.81 10.81 -0.20
N GLU A 40 -14.62 11.28 0.74
CA GLU A 40 -14.82 12.71 1.04
C GLU A 40 -13.92 13.23 2.16
N ILE A 41 -13.22 12.36 2.87
CA ILE A 41 -12.61 12.68 4.18
C ILE A 41 -11.46 13.67 4.09
N ARG A 42 -10.90 13.81 2.88
CA ARG A 42 -9.82 14.75 2.60
C ARG A 42 -10.33 16.12 2.14
N GLU A 43 -11.64 16.29 2.00
CA GLU A 43 -12.20 17.59 1.68
C GLU A 43 -12.23 18.47 2.92
N PRO A 44 -11.79 19.74 2.84
CA PRO A 44 -11.88 20.69 3.93
C PRO A 44 -13.30 21.26 4.05
N LYS A 45 -14.32 20.39 4.01
CA LYS A 45 -15.74 20.73 4.08
C LYS A 45 -16.47 19.76 5.00
N GLY A 46 -17.56 20.20 5.61
CA GLY A 46 -18.38 19.37 6.51
C GLY A 46 -17.83 19.26 7.93
N ASP A 47 -18.15 18.16 8.60
CA ASP A 47 -17.81 17.90 10.00
C ASP A 47 -16.29 17.66 10.18
N VAL A 48 -15.64 18.57 10.90
CA VAL A 48 -14.20 18.51 11.21
C VAL A 48 -13.77 17.22 11.91
N ASN A 49 -14.68 16.58 12.64
CA ASN A 49 -14.39 15.32 13.34
C ASN A 49 -14.30 14.12 12.39
N ARG A 50 -14.83 14.25 11.16
CA ARG A 50 -14.79 13.21 10.11
C ARG A 50 -13.69 13.49 9.08
N GLN A 51 -13.11 14.68 9.08
CA GLN A 51 -12.02 15.07 8.18
C GLN A 51 -10.70 14.43 8.59
N SER A 52 -9.99 13.86 7.61
CA SER A 52 -8.69 13.21 7.75
C SER A 52 -7.76 13.68 6.63
N LEU A 53 -7.33 14.95 6.70
CA LEU A 53 -6.61 15.63 5.62
C LEU A 53 -5.18 15.10 5.39
N ASN A 54 -4.61 14.42 6.39
CA ASN A 54 -3.21 13.98 6.39
C ASN A 54 -3.05 12.50 6.01
N LEU A 55 -4.15 11.80 5.79
CA LEU A 55 -4.14 10.45 5.26
C LEU A 55 -4.14 10.45 3.74
N HIS A 56 -3.37 9.54 3.17
CA HIS A 56 -3.51 9.16 1.77
C HIS A 56 -4.59 8.07 1.64
N GLN A 57 -5.14 7.96 0.45
CA GLN A 57 -6.25 7.06 0.16
C GLN A 57 -5.94 6.16 -1.02
N CYS A 58 -6.29 4.88 -0.92
CA CYS A 58 -6.23 3.91 -2.02
C CYS A 58 -7.55 3.15 -2.16
N ALA A 59 -8.17 3.23 -3.34
CA ALA A 59 -9.36 2.47 -3.68
C ALA A 59 -8.97 1.10 -4.24
N VAL A 60 -9.38 0.04 -3.56
CA VAL A 60 -9.16 -1.34 -4.01
C VAL A 60 -10.31 -1.76 -4.90
N VAL A 61 -10.02 -2.11 -6.15
CA VAL A 61 -11.00 -2.38 -7.20
C VAL A 61 -10.86 -3.81 -7.70
N GLY A 62 -11.95 -4.59 -7.63
CA GLY A 62 -11.98 -5.97 -8.11
C GLY A 62 -12.60 -6.13 -9.49
N ASP A 63 -12.29 -7.25 -10.14
CA ASP A 63 -12.84 -7.59 -11.47
C ASP A 63 -14.37 -7.65 -11.49
N LYS A 64 -15.00 -8.09 -10.39
CA LYS A 64 -16.47 -8.12 -10.28
C LYS A 64 -17.07 -6.71 -10.39
N PHE A 65 -16.44 -5.72 -9.75
CA PHE A 65 -16.85 -4.33 -9.85
C PHE A 65 -16.65 -3.80 -11.28
N MET A 66 -15.49 -4.07 -11.89
CA MET A 66 -15.20 -3.63 -13.26
C MET A 66 -16.18 -4.20 -14.27
N ARG A 67 -16.52 -5.50 -14.17
CA ARG A 67 -17.55 -6.11 -15.04
C ARG A 67 -18.92 -5.46 -14.89
N ARG A 68 -19.32 -5.09 -13.66
CA ARG A 68 -20.59 -4.35 -13.43
C ARG A 68 -20.55 -2.95 -14.05
N LEU A 69 -19.42 -2.26 -13.90
CA LEU A 69 -19.19 -0.94 -14.49
C LEU A 69 -19.32 -0.98 -16.02
N GLU A 70 -18.65 -1.93 -16.66
CA GLU A 70 -18.71 -2.18 -18.11
C GLU A 70 -20.13 -2.54 -18.55
N GLY A 71 -20.81 -3.41 -17.80
CA GLY A 71 -22.20 -3.82 -18.05
C GLY A 71 -23.25 -2.73 -17.81
N GLY A 72 -22.85 -1.52 -17.44
CA GLY A 72 -23.77 -0.39 -17.34
C GLY A 72 -24.48 -0.25 -15.99
N ASP A 73 -24.05 -0.96 -14.94
CA ASP A 73 -24.63 -0.84 -13.60
C ASP A 73 -24.54 0.61 -13.10
N SER A 74 -25.69 1.21 -12.82
CA SER A 74 -25.80 2.63 -12.47
C SER A 74 -25.08 2.95 -11.16
N LYS A 75 -25.12 2.06 -10.17
CA LYS A 75 -24.44 2.24 -8.88
C LYS A 75 -22.92 2.17 -9.05
N ALA A 76 -22.43 1.21 -9.85
CA ALA A 76 -21.00 1.09 -10.17
C ALA A 76 -20.50 2.32 -10.93
N ARG A 77 -21.26 2.81 -11.93
CA ARG A 77 -20.94 4.04 -12.67
C ARG A 77 -20.92 5.27 -11.77
N ALA A 78 -21.88 5.41 -10.84
CA ALA A 78 -21.91 6.50 -9.89
C ALA A 78 -20.66 6.49 -8.96
N LYS A 79 -20.34 5.34 -8.35
CA LYS A 79 -19.15 5.20 -7.51
C LYS A 79 -17.85 5.45 -8.26
N TRP A 80 -17.72 4.90 -9.47
CA TRP A 80 -16.55 5.12 -10.32
C TRP A 80 -16.42 6.56 -10.77
N GLY A 81 -17.51 7.20 -11.19
CA GLY A 81 -17.55 8.61 -11.55
C GLY A 81 -17.12 9.50 -10.38
N LYS A 82 -17.63 9.22 -9.17
CA LYS A 82 -17.22 9.91 -7.95
C LYS A 82 -15.71 9.75 -7.68
N LEU A 83 -15.18 8.53 -7.81
CA LEU A 83 -13.75 8.27 -7.68
C LEU A 83 -12.91 9.08 -8.68
N LEU A 84 -13.31 9.10 -9.95
CA LEU A 84 -12.59 9.84 -10.98
C LEU A 84 -12.65 11.35 -10.77
N GLN A 85 -13.80 11.88 -10.32
CA GLN A 85 -13.95 13.30 -9.98
C GLN A 85 -13.01 13.70 -8.84
N LYS A 86 -12.91 12.88 -7.79
CA LYS A 86 -11.99 13.14 -6.66
C LYS A 86 -10.54 13.08 -7.11
N ARG A 87 -10.15 12.05 -7.87
CA ARG A 87 -8.81 11.94 -8.45
C ARG A 87 -8.45 13.13 -9.33
N LYS A 88 -9.39 13.65 -10.11
CA LYS A 88 -9.18 14.86 -10.91
C LYS A 88 -8.93 16.09 -10.02
N ALA A 89 -9.63 16.21 -8.90
CA ALA A 89 -9.55 17.36 -8.02
C ALA A 89 -8.30 17.36 -7.12
N THR A 90 -7.89 16.19 -6.61
CA THR A 90 -6.86 16.10 -5.55
C THR A 90 -5.66 15.23 -5.92
N GLY A 91 -5.71 14.51 -7.05
CA GLY A 91 -4.75 13.46 -7.40
C GLY A 91 -5.03 12.10 -6.72
N GLU A 92 -6.00 12.05 -5.80
CA GLU A 92 -6.32 10.87 -4.98
C GLU A 92 -7.82 10.53 -5.01
N PRO A 93 -8.23 9.29 -4.66
CA PRO A 93 -7.40 8.19 -4.13
C PRO A 93 -6.56 7.49 -5.20
N TYR A 94 -5.47 6.80 -4.81
CA TYR A 94 -4.80 5.79 -5.62
C TYR A 94 -5.77 4.66 -6.02
N ILE A 95 -5.39 3.81 -6.96
CA ILE A 95 -6.20 2.67 -7.40
C ILE A 95 -5.35 1.40 -7.37
N LEU A 96 -5.81 0.41 -6.61
CA LEU A 96 -5.25 -0.93 -6.61
C LEU A 96 -6.21 -1.90 -7.30
N PHE A 97 -5.83 -2.42 -8.46
CA PHE A 97 -6.60 -3.47 -9.14
C PHE A 97 -6.30 -4.84 -8.55
N LYS A 98 -7.02 -5.22 -7.49
CA LYS A 98 -6.74 -6.46 -6.73
C LYS A 98 -6.76 -7.72 -7.59
N GLY A 99 -7.57 -7.76 -8.66
CA GLY A 99 -7.61 -8.90 -9.57
C GLY A 99 -6.32 -9.05 -10.36
N ASN A 100 -5.80 -7.95 -10.93
CA ASN A 100 -4.52 -7.95 -11.65
C ASN A 100 -3.37 -8.31 -10.72
N THR A 101 -3.32 -7.74 -9.52
CA THR A 101 -2.28 -8.06 -8.53
C THR A 101 -2.29 -9.54 -8.17
N ASN A 102 -3.43 -10.08 -7.71
CA ASN A 102 -3.49 -11.45 -7.22
C ASN A 102 -3.35 -12.52 -8.32
N LYS A 103 -3.70 -12.21 -9.58
CA LYS A 103 -3.44 -13.11 -10.73
C LYS A 103 -1.96 -13.21 -11.07
N ASN A 104 -1.21 -12.14 -10.87
CA ASN A 104 0.22 -12.05 -11.18
C ASN A 104 1.12 -12.31 -9.95
N ASN A 105 0.54 -12.71 -8.81
CA ASN A 105 1.30 -13.08 -7.63
C ASN A 105 2.35 -14.18 -7.90
N PRO A 106 3.46 -14.19 -7.13
CA PRO A 106 4.46 -15.23 -7.21
C PRO A 106 3.88 -16.62 -6.90
N THR A 107 4.50 -17.67 -7.45
CA THR A 107 4.04 -19.05 -7.30
C THR A 107 3.85 -19.46 -5.85
N ALA A 108 4.77 -19.06 -4.96
CA ALA A 108 4.68 -19.33 -3.52
C ALA A 108 3.38 -18.76 -2.90
N TYR A 109 2.98 -17.55 -3.29
CA TYR A 109 1.72 -16.96 -2.80
C TYR A 109 0.51 -17.70 -3.34
N LYS A 110 0.52 -18.10 -4.62
CA LYS A 110 -0.58 -18.86 -5.23
C LYS A 110 -0.76 -20.23 -4.57
N GLN A 111 0.32 -20.96 -4.34
CA GLN A 111 0.31 -22.29 -3.74
C GLN A 111 -0.13 -22.27 -2.27
N ASN A 112 0.21 -21.21 -1.54
CA ASN A 112 -0.14 -21.06 -0.13
C ASN A 112 -1.39 -20.20 0.11
N ALA A 113 -2.18 -19.93 -0.95
CA ALA A 113 -3.40 -19.12 -0.89
C ALA A 113 -3.21 -17.70 -0.29
N LEU A 114 -2.00 -17.14 -0.37
CA LEU A 114 -1.68 -15.82 0.15
C LEU A 114 -2.19 -14.74 -0.81
N LYS A 115 -3.11 -13.90 -0.32
CA LYS A 115 -3.75 -12.84 -1.09
C LYS A 115 -3.24 -11.46 -0.68
N VAL A 116 -3.11 -10.58 -1.67
CA VAL A 116 -2.80 -9.17 -1.47
C VAL A 116 -4.11 -8.39 -1.37
N HIS A 117 -4.28 -7.67 -0.27
CA HIS A 117 -5.51 -6.94 0.04
C HIS A 117 -5.35 -5.41 -0.03
N MET A 118 -4.12 -4.93 0.09
CA MET A 118 -3.78 -3.50 0.12
C MET A 118 -2.39 -3.28 -0.50
N THR A 119 -2.04 -2.02 -0.71
CA THR A 119 -0.70 -1.60 -1.12
C THR A 119 -0.13 -0.58 -0.13
N ASN A 120 1.16 -0.29 -0.23
CA ASN A 120 1.84 0.70 0.60
C ASN A 120 1.46 2.14 0.18
N ILE A 121 2.14 3.10 0.81
CA ILE A 121 1.87 4.52 0.61
C ILE A 121 2.19 5.05 -0.80
N CYS A 122 3.11 4.40 -1.50
CA CYS A 122 3.53 4.81 -2.84
C CYS A 122 2.93 3.91 -3.95
N SER A 123 2.08 2.94 -3.58
CA SER A 123 1.32 2.05 -4.47
C SER A 123 2.11 1.00 -5.29
N GLU A 124 3.42 0.89 -5.06
CA GLU A 124 4.33 -0.04 -5.75
C GLU A 124 4.43 -1.41 -5.06
N ILE A 125 4.21 -1.47 -3.75
CA ILE A 125 4.36 -2.71 -2.97
C ILE A 125 3.05 -3.46 -2.89
N THR A 126 3.06 -4.72 -3.31
CA THR A 126 1.90 -5.62 -3.29
C THR A 126 2.23 -6.93 -2.60
N LEU A 127 2.44 -6.85 -1.28
CA LEU A 127 2.77 -8.00 -0.43
C LEU A 127 1.56 -8.49 0.36
N HIS A 128 1.60 -9.75 0.76
CA HIS A 128 0.55 -10.35 1.59
C HIS A 128 0.58 -9.77 3.03
N THR A 129 -0.60 -9.61 3.61
CA THR A 129 -0.79 -9.27 5.03
C THR A 129 -1.93 -10.09 5.61
N ASP A 130 -1.82 -10.39 6.90
CA ASP A 130 -2.91 -10.93 7.71
C ASP A 130 -2.79 -10.41 9.16
N GLU A 131 -3.58 -10.94 10.10
CA GLU A 131 -3.55 -10.54 11.52
C GLU A 131 -2.19 -10.79 12.20
N ASN A 132 -1.39 -11.67 11.60
CA ASN A 132 -0.13 -12.18 12.09
C ASN A 132 1.08 -11.68 11.28
N HIS A 133 0.87 -10.99 10.15
CA HIS A 133 1.90 -10.59 9.21
C HIS A 133 1.61 -9.17 8.71
N SER A 134 2.48 -8.24 9.11
CA SER A 134 2.52 -6.88 8.57
C SER A 134 3.68 -6.80 7.60
N PHE A 135 3.41 -6.60 6.30
CA PHE A 135 4.48 -6.63 5.31
C PHE A 135 5.50 -5.52 5.57
N ILE A 136 6.75 -5.81 5.18
CA ILE A 136 7.85 -4.87 5.15
C ILE A 136 8.66 -5.14 3.87
N CYS A 137 9.37 -4.12 3.40
CA CYS A 137 10.24 -4.22 2.23
C CYS A 137 11.42 -3.26 2.43
N CYS A 138 12.59 -3.63 1.89
CA CYS A 138 13.74 -2.75 1.72
C CYS A 138 13.85 -2.38 0.24
N LEU A 139 14.18 -1.11 -0.03
CA LEU A 139 14.18 -0.55 -1.38
C LEU A 139 15.59 -0.11 -1.79
N SER A 140 15.98 -0.42 -3.02
CA SER A 140 17.10 0.21 -3.72
C SER A 140 16.73 0.50 -5.17
N SER A 141 17.59 1.18 -5.93
CA SER A 141 17.29 1.52 -7.32
C SER A 141 18.55 1.56 -8.16
N LEU A 142 18.45 1.02 -9.38
CA LEU A 142 19.52 1.09 -10.37
C LEU A 142 19.38 2.35 -11.22
N ASN A 143 20.50 3.00 -11.48
CA ASN A 143 20.52 4.17 -12.34
C ASN A 143 20.48 3.75 -13.82
N LEU A 144 19.30 3.87 -14.44
CA LEU A 144 19.12 3.56 -15.86
C LEU A 144 19.90 4.48 -16.80
N ALA A 145 20.24 5.71 -16.40
CA ALA A 145 21.11 6.58 -17.20
C ALA A 145 22.53 6.01 -17.38
N LYS A 146 22.88 4.99 -16.60
CA LYS A 146 24.17 4.29 -16.60
C LYS A 146 24.06 2.85 -17.09
N TYR A 147 22.94 2.50 -17.72
CA TYR A 147 22.64 1.12 -18.14
C TYR A 147 23.78 0.46 -18.91
N ASP A 148 24.36 1.14 -19.90
CA ASP A 148 25.44 0.56 -20.70
C ASP A 148 26.72 0.27 -19.92
N GLU A 149 26.93 0.94 -18.78
CA GLU A 149 28.08 0.71 -17.90
C GLU A 149 27.92 -0.56 -17.07
N TRP A 150 26.69 -0.89 -16.63
CA TRP A 150 26.47 -1.97 -15.66
C TRP A 150 25.70 -3.18 -16.20
N LYS A 151 25.07 -3.11 -17.38
CA LYS A 151 24.23 -4.19 -17.93
C LYS A 151 24.93 -5.55 -18.05
N ASN A 152 26.25 -5.56 -18.16
CA ASN A 152 27.09 -6.76 -18.28
C ASN A 152 27.96 -7.01 -17.02
N THR A 153 27.59 -6.44 -15.87
CA THR A 153 28.31 -6.63 -14.59
C THR A 153 27.44 -7.39 -13.58
N ASN A 154 27.99 -7.70 -12.42
CA ASN A 154 27.28 -8.41 -11.35
C ASN A 154 26.36 -7.51 -10.51
N ILE A 155 26.16 -6.25 -10.89
CA ILE A 155 25.46 -5.27 -10.03
C ILE A 155 24.07 -5.72 -9.60
N ILE A 156 23.35 -6.47 -10.44
CA ILE A 156 22.01 -7.00 -10.10
C ILE A 156 22.12 -7.99 -8.94
N HIS A 157 23.03 -8.95 -9.06
CA HIS A 157 23.28 -9.96 -8.04
C HIS A 157 23.72 -9.29 -6.72
N ASP A 158 24.68 -8.38 -6.80
CA ASP A 158 25.24 -7.70 -5.63
C ASP A 158 24.21 -6.80 -4.96
N SER A 159 23.31 -6.17 -5.73
CA SER A 159 22.20 -5.39 -5.19
C SER A 159 21.19 -6.26 -4.44
N ILE A 160 20.88 -7.45 -4.94
CA ILE A 160 20.00 -8.41 -4.26
C ILE A 160 20.64 -8.88 -2.95
N TRP A 161 21.93 -9.24 -2.97
CA TRP A 161 22.69 -9.61 -1.77
C TRP A 161 22.73 -8.49 -0.73
N PHE A 162 22.95 -7.25 -1.19
CA PHE A 162 22.91 -6.07 -0.34
C PHE A 162 21.55 -5.90 0.33
N LEU A 163 20.46 -5.94 -0.45
CA LEU A 163 19.10 -5.79 0.08
C LEU A 163 18.71 -6.91 1.05
N ASP A 164 19.15 -8.14 0.79
CA ASP A 164 18.94 -9.26 1.71
C ASP A 164 19.69 -9.05 3.04
N GLY A 165 20.92 -8.53 2.99
CA GLY A 165 21.68 -8.13 4.19
C GLY A 165 21.02 -6.99 4.97
N VAL A 166 20.47 -5.99 4.28
CA VAL A 166 19.68 -4.91 4.92
C VAL A 166 18.44 -5.47 5.63
N LEU A 167 17.77 -6.44 5.01
CA LEU A 167 16.61 -7.08 5.61
C LEU A 167 16.98 -7.94 6.83
N GLU A 168 18.13 -8.61 6.78
CA GLU A 168 18.69 -9.32 7.93
C GLU A 168 18.97 -8.37 9.10
N GLU A 169 19.58 -7.22 8.83
CA GLU A 169 19.81 -6.20 9.86
C GLU A 169 18.50 -5.73 10.50
N PHE A 170 17.44 -5.51 9.69
CA PHE A 170 16.11 -5.20 10.21
C PHE A 170 15.60 -6.30 11.15
N ILE A 171 15.66 -7.56 10.73
CA ILE A 171 15.21 -8.71 11.55
C ILE A 171 15.93 -8.71 12.90
N GLN A 172 17.26 -8.63 12.90
CA GLN A 172 18.06 -8.67 14.13
C GLN A 172 17.76 -7.49 15.07
N LYS A 173 17.61 -6.28 14.53
CA LYS A 173 17.33 -5.07 15.34
C LYS A 173 15.88 -4.97 15.82
N ALA A 174 14.94 -5.58 15.12
CA ALA A 174 13.52 -5.51 15.41
C ALA A 174 12.98 -6.70 16.22
N LYS A 175 13.68 -7.83 16.24
CA LYS A 175 13.23 -9.11 16.86
C LYS A 175 12.66 -8.98 18.26
N TYR A 176 13.25 -8.12 19.09
CA TYR A 176 12.86 -7.92 20.50
C TYR A 176 12.22 -6.56 20.76
N ARG A 177 11.83 -5.83 19.70
CA ARG A 177 11.12 -4.55 19.83
C ARG A 177 9.62 -4.79 19.90
N LYS A 178 9.01 -4.33 20.99
CA LYS A 178 7.55 -4.36 21.16
C LYS A 178 6.85 -3.66 19.99
N GLY A 179 5.87 -4.32 19.38
CA GLY A 179 5.09 -3.81 18.26
C GLY A 179 5.67 -4.12 16.88
N PHE A 180 6.80 -4.81 16.79
CA PHE A 180 7.41 -5.23 15.53
C PHE A 180 7.22 -6.72 15.22
N GLU A 181 6.52 -7.47 16.07
CA GLU A 181 6.44 -8.93 16.02
C GLU A 181 5.89 -9.43 14.68
N ASN A 182 4.82 -8.81 14.18
CA ASN A 182 4.21 -9.16 12.89
C ASN A 182 5.10 -8.78 11.70
N SER A 183 5.85 -7.67 11.80
CA SER A 183 6.78 -7.23 10.75
C SER A 183 8.01 -8.12 10.68
N VAL A 184 8.56 -8.52 11.83
CA VAL A 184 9.66 -9.48 11.93
C VAL A 184 9.23 -10.83 11.35
N ARG A 185 8.05 -11.34 11.74
CA ARG A 185 7.52 -12.60 11.20
C ARG A 185 7.37 -12.59 9.68
N SER A 186 6.94 -11.45 9.13
CA SER A 186 6.81 -11.26 7.68
C SER A 186 8.17 -11.21 6.99
N ALA A 187 9.14 -10.53 7.58
CA ALA A 187 10.51 -10.45 7.05
C ALA A 187 11.22 -11.81 7.07
N GLU A 188 11.15 -12.54 8.19
CA GLU A 188 11.80 -13.86 8.36
C GLU A 188 11.29 -14.89 7.34
N LYS A 189 9.98 -14.89 7.05
CA LYS A 189 9.38 -15.85 6.10
C LYS A 189 9.42 -15.39 4.65
N GLY A 190 9.14 -14.12 4.41
CA GLY A 190 8.89 -13.59 3.08
C GLY A 190 10.13 -13.08 2.37
N ARG A 191 11.12 -12.58 3.14
CA ARG A 191 12.34 -11.91 2.66
C ARG A 191 12.12 -11.01 1.43
N ALA A 192 11.06 -10.19 1.46
CA ALA A 192 10.63 -9.41 0.30
C ALA A 192 11.54 -8.19 0.06
N LEU A 193 12.08 -8.08 -1.16
CA LEU A 193 12.99 -7.03 -1.60
C LEU A 193 12.34 -6.21 -2.74
N GLY A 194 12.69 -4.92 -2.85
CA GLY A 194 12.16 -4.01 -3.86
C GLY A 194 13.23 -3.12 -4.49
#